data_AF-A0A948B133-F1
#
_entry.id   AF-A0A948B133-F1
#
_cell.length_a   1.000
_cell.length_b   1.000
_cell.length_c   1.000
_cell.angle_alpha   90.00
_cell.angle_beta   90.00
_cell.angle_gamma   90.00
#
_symmetry.space_group_name_H-M   'P 1'
#
loop_
_entity.id
_entity.type
_entity.pdbx_description
1 polymer ?
#
loop_
_entity_poly.entity_id
_entity_poly.type
_entity_poly.pdbx_seq_one_letter_code
_entity_poly.pdbx_strand_id
1 'polypeptide(L)'
;MKYFIRKVATPIIIGICLLVAGITLLAPHLSAAEGDETTYYLLTDHLGSVDVVLDESGNVVERRDYLPYGSARAEVTTPEAPVTAQGFTGKELDDETGLNYYGARYYDSAI
;
A
#
# COMPACT_ATOMS: atom_id res chain seq x y z
N MET A 1 31.43 -8.60 14.83
CA MET A 1 30.19 -8.37 15.60
C MET A 1 29.14 -9.34 15.10
N LYS A 2 28.47 -10.05 16.02
CA LYS A 2 27.55 -11.18 15.83
C LYS A 2 26.10 -10.62 15.63
N TYR A 3 25.09 -11.23 15.00
CA TYR A 3 24.77 -12.66 14.82
C TYR A 3 24.00 -12.94 13.52
N PHE A 4 24.27 -14.15 13.06
CA PHE A 4 23.63 -14.94 12.03
C PHE A 4 22.65 -15.91 12.70
N ILE A 5 21.44 -16.09 12.18
CA ILE A 5 20.54 -17.19 12.57
C ILE A 5 20.05 -17.88 11.31
N ARG A 6 20.61 -19.08 11.07
CA ARG A 6 20.18 -20.03 10.05
C ARG A 6 18.99 -20.85 10.56
N LYS A 7 17.96 -20.99 9.72
CA LYS A 7 17.04 -22.12 9.67
C LYS A 7 16.84 -22.44 8.19
N VAL A 8 16.76 -23.66 7.66
CA VAL A 8 17.06 -25.04 8.05
C VAL A 8 17.27 -25.75 6.70
N ALA A 9 18.09 -26.79 6.65
CA ALA A 9 18.39 -27.60 5.48
C ALA A 9 17.16 -28.20 4.79
N THR A 10 17.09 -28.09 3.45
CA THR A 10 16.18 -28.87 2.59
C THR A 10 16.82 -29.13 1.23
N PRO A 11 17.74 -30.10 1.10
CA PRO A 11 18.32 -30.48 -0.21
C PRO A 11 17.24 -30.93 -1.21
N ILE A 12 16.06 -31.32 -0.72
CA ILE A 12 14.88 -31.72 -1.51
C ILE A 12 14.26 -30.52 -2.26
N ILE A 13 14.28 -29.32 -1.66
CA ILE A 13 13.71 -28.11 -2.28
C ILE A 13 14.59 -27.63 -3.44
N ILE A 14 15.92 -27.80 -3.34
CA ILE A 14 16.85 -27.46 -4.43
C ILE A 14 16.64 -28.35 -5.66
N GLY A 15 16.36 -29.65 -5.44
CA GLY A 15 16.05 -30.59 -6.53
C GLY A 15 14.70 -30.32 -7.21
N ILE A 16 13.67 -29.94 -6.44
CA ILE A 16 12.35 -29.55 -6.97
C ILE A 16 12.44 -28.19 -7.70
N CYS A 17 13.25 -27.25 -7.20
CA CYS A 17 13.45 -25.93 -7.80
C CYS A 17 14.15 -26.01 -9.17
N LEU A 18 15.14 -26.90 -9.34
CA LEU A 18 15.79 -27.11 -10.64
C LEU A 18 14.86 -27.73 -11.70
N LEU A 19 13.89 -28.54 -11.27
CA LEU A 19 12.88 -29.14 -12.16
C LEU A 19 11.80 -28.12 -12.55
N VAL A 20 11.41 -27.24 -11.61
CA VAL A 20 10.50 -26.11 -11.87
C VAL A 20 11.17 -25.05 -12.77
N ALA A 21 12.45 -24.73 -12.53
CA ALA A 21 13.24 -23.82 -13.36
C ALA A 21 13.38 -24.30 -14.81
N GLY A 22 13.54 -25.63 -15.01
CA GLY A 22 13.59 -26.25 -16.33
C GLY A 22 12.28 -26.13 -17.12
N ILE A 23 11.13 -26.06 -16.43
CA ILE A 23 9.81 -25.89 -17.04
C ILE A 23 9.49 -24.40 -17.27
N THR A 24 10.02 -23.48 -16.45
CA THR A 24 9.80 -22.03 -16.59
C THR A 24 10.75 -21.34 -17.56
N LEU A 25 11.88 -21.96 -17.95
CA LEU A 25 12.84 -21.44 -18.94
C LEU A 25 12.30 -21.31 -20.37
N LEU A 26 11.09 -21.80 -20.67
CA LEU A 26 10.43 -21.64 -21.97
C LEU A 26 9.35 -20.52 -22.01
N ALA A 27 9.15 -19.79 -20.90
CA ALA A 27 8.17 -18.70 -20.83
C ALA A 27 8.83 -17.40 -20.35
N PRO A 28 9.33 -16.54 -21.24
CA PRO A 28 9.90 -15.26 -20.84
C PRO A 28 8.78 -14.24 -20.71
N HIS A 29 7.95 -14.33 -19.66
CA HIS A 29 7.11 -13.15 -19.31
C HIS A 29 6.58 -13.06 -17.88
N LEU A 30 6.76 -14.06 -17.00
CA LEU A 30 6.21 -13.95 -15.64
C LEU A 30 7.32 -13.77 -14.60
N SER A 31 7.67 -12.51 -14.38
CA SER A 31 8.38 -12.09 -13.17
C SER A 31 7.42 -12.25 -12.00
N ALA A 32 7.47 -13.39 -11.31
CA ALA A 32 6.87 -13.51 -9.99
C ALA A 32 7.72 -12.67 -9.03
N ALA A 33 7.30 -11.43 -8.80
CA ALA A 33 7.78 -10.67 -7.65
C ALA A 33 7.27 -11.42 -6.42
N GLU A 34 8.15 -12.09 -5.70
CA GLU A 34 7.85 -12.68 -4.39
C GLU A 34 7.85 -11.53 -3.37
N GLY A 35 6.86 -10.65 -3.49
CA GLY A 35 6.46 -9.69 -2.47
C GLY A 35 5.30 -10.30 -1.69
N ASP A 36 5.31 -10.13 -0.37
CA ASP A 36 4.12 -10.36 0.44
C ASP A 36 3.04 -9.39 -0.08
N GLU A 37 2.13 -9.90 -0.91
CA GLU A 37 1.12 -9.10 -1.61
C GLU A 37 -0.05 -8.88 -0.64
N THR A 38 0.01 -7.78 0.11
CA THR A 38 -1.08 -7.38 1.01
C THR A 38 -2.06 -6.48 0.27
N THR A 39 -3.31 -6.91 0.17
CA THR A 39 -4.39 -6.13 -0.47
C THR A 39 -5.07 -5.22 0.55
N TYR A 40 -5.29 -3.96 0.17
CA TYR A 40 -6.08 -3.00 0.95
C TYR A 40 -7.27 -2.50 0.15
N TYR A 41 -8.39 -2.26 0.82
CA TYR A 41 -9.61 -1.74 0.22
C TYR A 41 -9.83 -0.29 0.65
N LEU A 42 -9.96 0.60 -0.34
CA LEU A 42 -10.25 2.02 -0.11
C LEU A 42 -11.75 2.26 -0.22
N LEU A 43 -12.36 2.77 0.85
CA LEU A 43 -13.75 3.21 0.86
C LEU A 43 -13.77 4.72 0.68
N THR A 44 -14.49 5.16 -0.36
CA THR A 44 -14.55 6.56 -0.74
C THR A 44 -15.92 7.17 -0.53
N ASP A 45 -15.96 8.48 -0.30
CA ASP A 45 -17.19 9.27 -0.34
C ASP A 45 -17.71 9.49 -1.78
N HIS A 46 -18.77 10.27 -1.91
CA HIS A 46 -19.37 10.62 -3.19
C HIS A 46 -18.50 11.49 -4.13
N LEU A 47 -17.47 12.16 -3.59
CA LEU A 47 -16.49 12.95 -4.36
C LEU A 47 -15.22 12.14 -4.66
N GLY A 48 -15.11 10.92 -4.14
CA GLY A 48 -13.92 10.08 -4.27
C GLY A 48 -12.86 10.33 -3.21
N SER A 49 -13.16 11.07 -2.14
CA SER A 49 -12.27 11.22 -0.98
C SER A 49 -12.15 9.88 -0.26
N VAL A 50 -10.94 9.47 0.11
CA VAL A 50 -10.71 8.22 0.86
C VAL A 50 -11.00 8.44 2.33
N ASP A 51 -12.07 7.82 2.84
CA ASP A 51 -12.50 7.96 4.24
C ASP A 51 -12.01 6.81 5.11
N VAL A 52 -12.00 5.57 4.58
CA VAL A 52 -11.63 4.38 5.36
C VAL A 52 -10.79 3.44 4.50
N VAL A 53 -9.73 2.90 5.09
CA VAL A 53 -8.90 1.84 4.49
C VAL A 53 -9.06 0.58 5.32
N LEU A 54 -9.38 -0.52 4.63
CA LEU A 54 -9.54 -1.84 5.24
C LEU A 54 -8.43 -2.78 4.79
N ASP A 55 -8.02 -3.68 5.69
CA ASP A 55 -7.19 -4.84 5.32
C ASP A 55 -8.02 -5.96 4.66
N GLU A 56 -7.36 -7.04 4.25
CA GLU A 56 -7.99 -8.22 3.65
C GLU A 56 -9.02 -8.91 4.56
N SER A 57 -8.88 -8.73 5.87
CA SER A 57 -9.77 -9.29 6.88
C SER A 57 -10.94 -8.36 7.23
N GLY A 58 -11.00 -7.17 6.62
CA GLY A 58 -12.03 -6.15 6.87
C GLY A 58 -11.79 -5.32 8.13
N ASN A 59 -10.60 -5.36 8.73
CA ASN A 59 -10.26 -4.48 9.83
C ASN A 59 -9.92 -3.08 9.31
N VAL A 60 -10.32 -2.05 10.07
CA VAL A 60 -9.96 -0.66 9.76
C VAL A 60 -8.50 -0.43 10.12
N VAL A 61 -7.67 -0.17 9.11
CA VAL A 61 -6.26 0.20 9.29
C VAL A 61 -6.07 1.71 9.29
N GLU A 62 -6.92 2.43 8.56
CA GLU A 62 -6.89 3.88 8.50
C GLU A 62 -8.31 4.44 8.37
N ARG A 63 -8.56 5.57 9.04
CA ARG A 63 -9.77 6.36 8.89
C ARG A 63 -9.46 7.84 8.90
N ARG A 64 -9.91 8.55 7.88
CA ARG A 64 -9.87 10.01 7.76
C ARG A 64 -11.28 10.57 7.60
N ASP A 65 -11.59 11.60 8.37
CA ASP A 65 -12.79 12.42 8.16
C ASP A 65 -12.34 13.81 7.68
N TYR A 66 -12.92 14.32 6.58
CA TYR A 66 -12.59 15.63 6.03
C TYR A 66 -13.64 16.70 6.38
N LEU A 67 -13.19 17.94 6.52
CA LEU A 67 -14.05 19.13 6.46
C LEU A 67 -14.48 19.41 5.01
N PRO A 68 -15.49 20.27 4.77
CA PRO A 68 -16.00 20.53 3.43
C PRO A 68 -14.96 20.97 2.38
N TYR A 69 -13.86 21.56 2.81
CA TYR A 69 -12.74 22.00 1.97
C TYR A 69 -11.51 21.09 2.05
N GLY A 70 -11.66 19.88 2.58
CA GLY A 70 -10.60 18.86 2.55
C GLY A 70 -9.60 18.89 3.70
N SER A 71 -9.72 19.85 4.64
CA SER A 71 -8.92 19.81 5.87
C SER A 71 -9.27 18.55 6.69
N ALA A 72 -8.26 17.85 7.20
CA ALA A 72 -8.48 16.70 8.07
C ALA A 72 -9.17 17.15 9.37
N ARG A 73 -10.33 16.54 9.67
CA ARG A 73 -11.07 16.75 10.91
C ARG A 73 -10.64 15.76 11.98
N ALA A 74 -10.47 14.50 11.59
CA ALA A 74 -10.00 13.42 12.43
C ALA A 74 -9.24 12.41 11.56
N GLU A 75 -8.15 11.89 12.10
CA GLU A 75 -7.33 10.86 11.46
C GLU A 75 -6.95 9.82 12.51
N VAL A 76 -7.21 8.56 12.19
CA VAL A 76 -6.86 7.41 13.03
C VAL A 76 -6.20 6.38 12.13
N THR A 77 -4.93 6.09 12.41
CA THR A 77 -4.09 5.23 11.58
C THR A 77 -3.40 4.21 12.48
N THR A 78 -3.43 2.93 12.09
CA THR A 78 -2.67 1.89 12.78
C THR A 78 -1.19 1.94 12.37
N PRO A 79 -0.26 1.49 13.22
CA PRO A 79 1.18 1.51 12.89
C PRO A 79 1.52 0.68 11.66
N GLU A 80 0.75 -0.38 11.39
CA GLU A 80 0.91 -1.23 10.21
C GLU A 80 0.13 -0.72 8.97
N ALA A 81 -0.53 0.43 9.06
CA ALA A 81 -1.28 0.96 7.92
C ALA A 81 -0.33 1.39 6.79
N PRO A 82 -0.67 1.10 5.53
CA PRO A 82 0.09 1.59 4.40
C PRO A 82 -0.06 3.11 4.29
N VAL A 83 0.96 3.78 3.74
CA VAL A 83 0.84 5.21 3.39
C VAL A 83 -0.12 5.32 2.22
N THR A 84 -1.35 5.74 2.51
CA THR A 84 -2.38 5.92 1.48
C THR A 84 -2.14 7.23 0.75
N ALA A 85 -1.54 7.14 -0.45
CA ALA A 85 -1.24 8.31 -1.27
C ALA A 85 -2.49 9.12 -1.66
N GLN A 86 -3.69 8.53 -1.68
CA GLN A 86 -4.93 9.23 -2.03
C GLN A 86 -5.63 9.79 -0.79
N GLY A 87 -6.04 11.06 -0.85
CA GLY A 87 -6.79 11.74 0.21
C GLY A 87 -8.05 12.41 -0.29
N PHE A 88 -8.17 13.71 -0.07
CA PHE A 88 -9.37 14.49 -0.38
C PHE A 88 -9.65 14.48 -1.89
N THR A 89 -10.89 14.15 -2.29
CA THR A 89 -11.32 14.00 -3.71
C THR A 89 -10.46 13.06 -4.55
N GLY A 90 -9.78 12.11 -3.91
CA GLY A 90 -8.90 11.15 -4.58
C GLY A 90 -7.61 11.78 -5.11
N LYS A 91 -7.18 12.93 -4.56
CA LYS A 91 -5.91 13.57 -4.89
C LYS A 91 -4.85 13.26 -3.87
N GLU A 92 -3.61 13.33 -4.34
CA GLU A 92 -2.45 13.07 -3.51
C GLU A 92 -2.17 14.26 -2.61
N LEU A 93 -1.96 13.99 -1.33
CA LEU A 93 -1.43 14.97 -0.39
C LEU A 93 0.08 14.89 -0.47
N ASP A 94 0.70 16.01 -0.86
CA ASP A 94 2.15 16.14 -0.82
C ASP A 94 2.59 16.45 0.62
N ASP A 95 3.21 15.49 1.28
CA ASP A 95 3.67 15.60 2.67
C ASP A 95 4.73 16.70 2.87
N GLU A 96 5.46 17.09 1.82
CA GLU A 96 6.53 18.08 1.90
C GLU A 96 5.96 19.51 1.97
N THR A 97 4.84 19.74 1.29
CA THR A 97 4.19 21.04 1.21
C THR A 97 2.88 21.14 2.00
N GLY A 98 2.27 20.01 2.34
CA GLY A 98 0.93 19.93 2.94
C GLY A 98 -0.18 20.29 1.96
N LEU A 99 0.08 20.28 0.65
CA LEU A 99 -0.87 20.68 -0.40
C LEU A 99 -1.34 19.47 -1.20
N ASN A 100 -2.59 19.51 -1.64
CA ASN A 100 -3.14 18.47 -2.51
C ASN A 100 -2.73 18.73 -3.97
N TYR A 101 -2.18 17.74 -4.65
CA TYR A 101 -1.73 17.85 -6.04
C TYR A 101 -2.83 17.44 -7.03
N TYR A 102 -3.26 18.39 -7.86
CA TYR A 102 -4.30 18.20 -8.91
C TYR A 102 -3.70 18.16 -10.33
N GLY A 103 -2.41 17.84 -10.47
CA GLY A 103 -1.73 17.79 -11.76
C GLY A 103 -1.25 19.17 -12.23
N ALA A 104 -2.19 20.06 -12.57
CA ALA A 104 -1.86 21.39 -13.07
C ALA A 104 -1.80 22.48 -11.98
N ARG A 105 -2.29 22.17 -10.79
CA ARG A 105 -2.44 23.12 -9.67
C ARG A 105 -2.24 22.39 -8.35
N TYR A 106 -1.81 23.14 -7.34
CA TYR A 106 -1.83 22.73 -5.94
C TYR A 106 -3.05 23.36 -5.26
N TYR A 107 -3.67 22.59 -4.36
CA TYR A 107 -4.81 23.01 -3.57
C TYR A 107 -4.45 22.99 -2.08
N ASP A 108 -4.65 24.13 -1.44
CA ASP A 108 -4.51 24.26 0.01
C ASP A 108 -5.89 24.09 0.65
N SER A 109 -6.00 23.06 1.49
CA SER A 109 -7.24 22.72 2.20
C SER A 109 -7.41 23.48 3.52
N ALA A 110 -6.38 24.21 3.99
CA ALA A 110 -6.33 24.87 5.29
C ALA A 110 -6.68 26.37 5.26
N ILE A 111 -6.90 26.95 4.07
CA ILE A 111 -7.27 28.36 3.85
C ILE A 111 -8.80 28.51 3.77
#